data_AF-A0A6P5S8X0-F1
#
_entry.id   AF-A0A6P5S8X0-F1
#
_cell.length_a   1.000
_cell.length_b   1.000
_cell.length_c   1.000
_cell.angle_alpha   90.00
_cell.angle_beta   90.00
_cell.angle_gamma   90.00
#
_symmetry.space_group_name_H-M   'P 1'
#
loop_
_entity.id
_entity.type
_entity.pdbx_description
1 polymer ?
#
loop_
_entity_poly.entity_id
_entity_poly.type
_entity_poly.pdbx_seq_one_letter_code
_entity_poly.pdbx_strand_id
1 'polypeptide(L)'
;MTAASAAEHNNPHRLRCHEFILLPIIFCLWIISMIVLISNAVSELGMNSPEFRLHSATMSLPNASASEFTATWDVTVVAFNPNHKVNISYDSLQATIFYVTDPFADAVLLATKPVPPPSFLTAKAQTTHRFRVETVSAYVGDEVAREISEGRAQLEQIS
;
A
#
# COMPACT_ATOMS: atom_id res chain seq x y z
N MET A 1 37.15 -34.05 -69.14
CA MET A 1 37.89 -34.12 -67.87
C MET A 1 38.33 -32.71 -67.53
N THR A 2 38.05 -32.24 -66.30
CA THR A 2 38.48 -30.96 -65.66
C THR A 2 38.06 -29.66 -66.39
N ALA A 3 37.29 -28.73 -65.85
CA ALA A 3 37.28 -28.19 -64.48
C ALA A 3 35.91 -27.55 -64.18
N ALA A 4 35.18 -28.08 -63.20
CA ALA A 4 33.96 -27.48 -62.65
C ALA A 4 34.16 -27.14 -61.16
N SER A 5 35.34 -26.63 -60.79
CA SER A 5 35.77 -26.52 -59.39
C SER A 5 36.57 -25.26 -59.08
N ALA A 6 36.27 -24.11 -59.70
CA ALA A 6 37.09 -22.91 -59.47
C ALA A 6 36.36 -21.57 -59.56
N ALA A 7 35.07 -21.50 -59.26
CA ALA A 7 34.38 -20.21 -59.19
C ALA A 7 33.31 -20.19 -58.09
N GLU A 8 33.68 -20.63 -56.89
CA GLU A 8 33.04 -20.16 -55.66
C GLU A 8 33.51 -18.71 -55.42
N HIS A 9 33.04 -17.83 -56.31
CA HIS A 9 33.38 -16.41 -56.30
C HIS A 9 32.70 -15.77 -55.09
N ASN A 10 33.52 -15.53 -54.06
CA ASN A 10 33.27 -14.64 -52.94
C ASN A 10 32.37 -13.47 -53.35
N ASN A 11 31.08 -13.54 -53.03
CA ASN A 11 30.12 -12.48 -53.33
C ASN A 11 30.12 -11.47 -52.17
N PRO A 12 30.70 -10.26 -52.34
CA PRO A 12 30.83 -9.27 -51.28
C PRO A 12 29.49 -8.69 -50.80
N HIS A 13 28.41 -8.88 -51.57
CA HIS A 13 27.07 -8.41 -51.17
C HIS A 13 26.42 -9.25 -50.06
N ARG A 14 26.85 -10.52 -49.87
CA ARG A 14 26.32 -11.36 -48.79
C ARG A 14 26.86 -10.97 -47.41
N LEU A 15 28.11 -10.52 -47.31
CA LEU A 15 28.66 -10.01 -46.04
C LEU A 15 28.06 -8.64 -45.67
N ARG A 16 27.76 -7.80 -46.67
CA ARG A 16 27.32 -6.42 -46.45
C ARG A 16 25.88 -6.29 -45.94
N CYS A 17 24.95 -7.17 -46.32
CA CYS A 17 23.59 -7.19 -45.77
C CYS A 17 23.50 -7.73 -44.33
N HIS A 18 24.44 -8.58 -43.93
CA HIS A 18 24.49 -9.14 -42.58
C HIS A 18 24.80 -8.05 -41.54
N GLU A 19 25.71 -7.13 -41.86
CA GLU A 19 26.07 -6.01 -40.97
C GLU A 19 24.90 -5.04 -40.70
N PHE A 20 24.04 -4.76 -41.69
CA PHE A 20 22.89 -3.88 -41.51
C PHE A 20 21.77 -4.47 -40.64
N ILE A 21 21.67 -5.80 -40.55
CA ILE A 21 20.65 -6.49 -39.75
C ILE A 21 21.19 -6.85 -38.35
N LEU A 22 22.48 -7.14 -38.21
CA LEU A 22 23.08 -7.46 -36.92
C LEU A 22 23.17 -6.28 -35.96
N LEU A 23 23.46 -5.08 -36.48
CA LEU A 23 23.61 -3.87 -35.67
C LEU A 23 22.36 -3.53 -34.82
N PRO A 24 21.13 -3.53 -35.38
CA PRO A 24 19.92 -3.31 -34.57
C PRO A 24 19.65 -4.47 -33.61
N ILE A 25 19.99 -5.71 -33.96
CA ILE A 25 19.82 -6.87 -33.07
C ILE A 25 20.75 -6.75 -31.85
N ILE A 26 22.03 -6.43 -32.07
CA ILE A 26 23.01 -6.24 -31.00
C ILE A 26 22.59 -5.07 -30.10
N PHE A 27 22.07 -3.98 -30.68
CA PHE A 27 21.54 -2.85 -29.94
C PHE A 27 20.33 -3.23 -29.07
N CYS A 28 19.38 -4.00 -29.61
CA CYS A 28 18.24 -4.52 -28.84
C CYS A 28 18.69 -5.44 -27.71
N LEU A 29 19.64 -6.34 -27.94
CA LEU A 29 20.19 -7.23 -26.91
C LEU A 29 20.91 -6.44 -25.81
N TRP A 30 21.62 -5.38 -26.16
CA TRP A 30 22.25 -4.48 -25.20
C TRP A 30 21.21 -3.75 -24.34
N ILE A 31 20.12 -3.25 -24.94
CA ILE A 31 19.01 -2.64 -24.20
C ILE A 31 18.36 -3.64 -23.25
N ILE A 32 18.05 -4.85 -23.73
CA ILE A 32 17.44 -5.90 -22.90
C ILE A 32 18.37 -6.27 -21.74
N SER A 33 19.68 -6.41 -22.00
CA SER A 33 20.67 -6.67 -20.96
C SER A 33 20.71 -5.55 -19.91
N MET A 34 20.68 -4.29 -20.32
CA MET A 34 20.61 -3.14 -19.41
C MET A 34 19.33 -3.17 -18.56
N ILE A 35 18.17 -3.46 -19.16
CA ILE A 35 16.91 -3.58 -18.43
C ILE A 35 16.99 -4.68 -17.37
N VAL A 36 17.58 -5.85 -17.70
CA VAL A 36 17.75 -6.96 -16.76
C VAL A 36 18.69 -6.59 -15.62
N LEU A 37 19.82 -5.93 -15.91
CA LEU A 37 20.77 -5.46 -14.89
C LEU A 37 20.12 -4.47 -13.93
N ILE A 38 19.37 -3.50 -14.45
CA ILE A 38 18.63 -2.52 -13.65
C ILE A 38 17.56 -3.22 -12.81
N SER A 39 16.78 -4.14 -13.40
CA SER A 39 15.73 -4.88 -12.70
C SER A 39 16.28 -5.72 -11.55
N ASN A 40 17.43 -6.38 -11.75
CA ASN A 40 18.12 -7.13 -10.70
C ASN A 40 18.63 -6.21 -9.59
N ALA A 41 19.27 -5.09 -9.93
CA ALA A 41 19.75 -4.12 -8.94
C ALA A 41 18.60 -3.51 -8.10
N VAL A 42 17.46 -3.22 -8.72
CA VAL A 42 16.24 -2.75 -8.02
C VAL A 42 15.65 -3.85 -7.13
N SER A 43 15.67 -5.10 -7.58
CA SER A 43 15.18 -6.23 -6.80
C SER A 43 16.06 -6.52 -5.59
N GLU A 44 17.38 -6.38 -5.70
CA GLU A 44 18.34 -6.50 -4.60
C GLU A 44 18.18 -5.42 -3.52
N LEU A 45 17.66 -4.24 -3.88
CA LEU A 45 17.29 -3.22 -2.90
C LEU A 45 16.12 -3.66 -2.01
N GLY A 46 15.38 -4.70 -2.40
CA GLY A 46 14.46 -5.43 -1.54
C GLY A 46 13.57 -4.51 -0.73
N MET A 47 12.81 -3.65 -1.40
CA MET A 47 11.84 -2.78 -0.74
C MET A 47 10.71 -3.65 -0.20
N ASN A 48 10.86 -4.05 1.05
CA ASN A 48 9.85 -4.71 1.82
C ASN A 48 8.81 -3.68 2.25
N SER A 49 7.53 -4.00 2.07
CA SER A 49 6.45 -3.15 2.56
C SER A 49 6.55 -3.02 4.08
N PRO A 50 6.38 -1.81 4.64
CA PRO A 50 6.35 -1.64 6.08
C PRO A 50 5.11 -2.29 6.68
N GLU A 51 5.28 -2.77 7.90
CA GLU A 51 4.23 -3.44 8.65
C GLU A 51 3.55 -2.44 9.58
N PHE A 52 2.23 -2.32 9.47
CA PHE A 52 1.43 -1.47 10.35
C PHE A 52 0.66 -2.34 11.33
N ARG A 53 0.83 -2.05 12.61
CA ARG A 53 0.08 -2.70 13.69
C ARG A 53 -0.74 -1.67 14.43
N LEU A 54 -1.99 -2.01 14.74
CA LEU A 54 -2.78 -1.23 15.68
C LEU A 54 -2.24 -1.45 17.09
N HIS A 55 -1.89 -0.38 17.78
CA HIS A 55 -1.40 -0.45 19.16
C HIS A 55 -2.51 -0.13 20.16
N SER A 56 -3.28 0.93 19.90
CA SER A 56 -4.46 1.27 20.70
C SER A 56 -5.51 1.97 19.83
N ALA A 57 -6.77 1.76 20.15
CA ALA A 57 -7.89 2.54 19.66
C ALA A 57 -8.80 2.81 20.85
N THR A 58 -8.85 4.07 21.29
CA THR A 58 -9.72 4.51 22.38
C THR A 58 -10.80 5.41 21.81
N MET A 59 -12.03 5.22 22.29
CA MET A 59 -13.17 5.98 21.84
C MET A 59 -13.63 6.92 22.97
N SER A 60 -13.95 8.17 22.63
CA SER A 60 -14.66 9.07 23.53
C SER A 60 -16.05 8.54 23.82
N LEU A 61 -16.69 9.05 24.88
CA LEU A 61 -18.09 8.70 25.17
C LEU A 61 -18.95 8.93 23.92
N PRO A 62 -19.58 7.89 23.36
CA PRO A 62 -20.30 8.00 22.10
C PRO A 62 -21.63 8.70 22.29
N ASN A 63 -22.06 9.44 21.27
CA ASN A 63 -23.41 9.95 21.18
C ASN A 63 -24.20 9.16 20.16
N ALA A 64 -25.20 8.42 20.62
CA ALA A 64 -26.20 7.81 19.77
C ALA A 64 -27.53 8.55 19.97
N SER A 65 -28.15 9.03 18.89
CA SER A 65 -29.47 9.67 18.94
C SER A 65 -30.19 9.38 17.64
N ALA A 66 -31.42 8.86 17.69
CA ALA A 66 -32.24 8.57 16.51
C ALA A 66 -31.50 7.80 15.40
N SER A 67 -30.91 6.63 15.71
CA SER A 67 -30.10 5.81 14.80
C SER A 67 -28.74 6.39 14.36
N GLU A 68 -28.44 7.64 14.68
CA GLU A 68 -27.17 8.29 14.33
C GLU A 68 -26.14 8.11 15.44
N PHE A 69 -24.93 7.71 15.06
CA PHE A 69 -23.79 7.50 15.93
C PHE A 69 -22.69 8.52 15.65
N THR A 70 -22.25 9.20 16.70
CA THR A 70 -21.15 10.15 16.67
C THR A 70 -20.14 9.81 17.76
N ALA A 71 -18.87 9.69 17.38
CA ALA A 71 -17.79 9.38 18.31
C ALA A 71 -16.45 9.92 17.81
N THR A 72 -15.57 10.21 18.75
CA THR A 72 -14.16 10.50 18.49
C THR A 72 -13.32 9.28 18.82
N TRP A 73 -12.38 8.95 17.95
CA TRP A 73 -11.44 7.85 18.11
C TRP A 73 -10.02 8.40 18.19
N ASP A 74 -9.33 8.11 19.28
CA ASP A 74 -7.91 8.33 19.43
C ASP A 74 -7.17 7.01 19.11
N VAL A 75 -6.47 7.01 17.99
CA VAL A 75 -5.85 5.82 17.41
C VAL A 75 -4.33 5.95 17.47
N THR A 76 -3.68 4.91 17.99
CA THR A 76 -2.23 4.75 17.94
C THR A 76 -1.89 3.54 17.09
N VAL A 77 -1.10 3.76 16.05
CA VAL A 77 -0.53 2.70 15.22
C VAL A 77 0.99 2.67 15.39
N VAL A 78 1.57 1.48 15.25
CA VAL A 78 3.02 1.29 15.22
C VAL A 78 3.37 0.79 13.83
N ALA A 79 4.15 1.60 13.11
CA ALA A 79 4.67 1.28 11.79
C ALA A 79 6.11 0.78 11.93
N PHE A 80 6.41 -0.38 11.37
CA PHE A 80 7.76 -0.94 11.32
C PHE A 80 8.27 -0.94 9.89
N ASN A 81 9.45 -0.33 9.66
CA ASN A 81 10.11 -0.38 8.37
C ASN A 81 11.15 -1.53 8.35
N PRO A 82 10.85 -2.66 7.67
CA PRO A 82 11.79 -3.78 7.58
C PRO A 82 13.01 -3.49 6.70
N ASN A 83 13.00 -2.42 5.91
CA ASN A 83 14.09 -2.07 5.01
C ASN A 83 15.34 -1.62 5.77
N HIS A 84 16.50 -1.98 5.22
CA HIS A 84 17.81 -1.75 5.84
C HIS A 84 18.52 -0.50 5.29
N LYS A 85 18.17 -0.04 4.09
CA LYS A 85 18.81 1.09 3.40
C LYS A 85 17.85 2.20 2.96
N VAL A 86 16.55 1.99 3.12
CA VAL A 86 15.52 2.88 2.55
C VAL A 86 14.62 3.39 3.66
N ASN A 87 14.50 4.71 3.74
CA ASN A 87 13.50 5.39 4.55
C ASN A 87 12.22 5.56 3.74
N ILE A 88 11.07 5.43 4.37
CA ILE A 88 9.77 5.55 3.70
C ILE A 88 9.04 6.80 4.21
N SER A 89 8.56 7.61 3.29
CA SER A 89 7.62 8.71 3.55
C SER A 89 6.29 8.40 2.88
N TYR A 90 5.20 8.84 3.51
CA TYR A 90 3.85 8.70 2.97
C TYR A 90 3.28 10.07 2.67
N ASP A 91 2.73 10.25 1.46
CA ASP A 91 2.10 11.51 1.06
C ASP A 91 0.70 11.66 1.67
N SER A 92 0.00 10.54 1.85
CA SER A 92 -1.35 10.51 2.39
C SER A 92 -1.59 9.25 3.20
N LEU A 93 -2.35 9.39 4.28
CA LEU A 93 -2.88 8.27 5.06
C LEU A 93 -4.40 8.44 5.18
N GLN A 94 -5.13 7.35 5.06
CA GLN A 94 -6.59 7.33 5.21
C GLN A 94 -6.96 6.34 6.30
N ALA A 95 -7.81 6.78 7.22
CA ALA A 95 -8.38 5.93 8.25
C ALA A 95 -9.83 5.63 7.92
N THR A 96 -10.19 4.35 7.99
CA THR A 96 -11.55 3.89 7.78
C THR A 96 -12.00 3.09 8.99
N ILE A 97 -13.16 3.44 9.52
CA ILE A 97 -13.75 2.80 10.69
C ILE A 97 -15.00 2.07 10.24
N PHE A 98 -15.06 0.79 10.60
CA PHE A 98 -16.20 -0.08 10.33
C PHE A 98 -16.73 -0.64 11.64
N TYR A 99 -18.02 -0.92 11.64
CA TYR A 99 -18.72 -1.65 12.70
C TYR A 99 -19.28 -2.94 12.12
N VAL A 100 -19.07 -4.04 12.83
CA VAL A 100 -19.54 -5.38 12.41
C VAL A 100 -20.37 -5.95 13.55
N THR A 101 -21.65 -6.21 13.29
CA THR A 101 -22.60 -6.77 14.27
C THR A 101 -22.48 -8.28 14.38
N ASP A 102 -22.28 -8.97 13.25
CA ASP A 102 -22.16 -10.42 13.15
C ASP A 102 -21.00 -10.74 12.18
N PRO A 103 -20.12 -11.72 12.46
CA PRO A 103 -19.05 -12.14 11.55
C PRO A 103 -19.52 -12.54 10.14
N PHE A 104 -20.80 -12.86 9.95
CA PHE A 104 -21.43 -13.17 8.67
C PHE A 104 -22.22 -11.99 8.05
N ALA A 105 -22.36 -10.87 8.76
CA ALA A 105 -23.08 -9.69 8.28
C ALA A 105 -22.15 -8.68 7.58
N ASP A 106 -22.75 -7.80 6.80
CA ASP A 106 -22.05 -6.71 6.13
C ASP A 106 -21.50 -5.70 7.15
N ALA A 107 -20.26 -5.29 6.95
CA ALA A 107 -19.63 -4.26 7.75
C ALA A 107 -20.28 -2.90 7.48
N VAL A 108 -20.78 -2.25 8.53
CA VAL A 108 -21.33 -0.90 8.46
C VAL A 108 -20.17 0.09 8.48
N LEU A 109 -20.03 0.88 7.42
CA LEU A 109 -19.04 1.95 7.34
C LEU A 109 -19.46 3.10 8.27
N LEU A 110 -18.60 3.39 9.25
CA LEU A 110 -18.84 4.50 10.18
C LEU A 110 -18.18 5.80 9.71
N ALA A 111 -16.93 5.73 9.26
CA ALA A 111 -16.20 6.91 8.82
C ALA A 111 -15.05 6.54 7.87
N THR A 112 -14.81 7.42 6.89
CA THR A 112 -13.57 7.44 6.09
C THR A 112 -13.01 8.84 6.15
N LYS A 113 -11.80 9.01 6.69
CA LYS A 113 -11.17 10.33 6.83
C LYS A 113 -9.69 10.29 6.45
N PRO A 114 -9.18 11.30 5.73
CA PRO A 114 -7.74 11.50 5.61
C PRO A 114 -7.17 11.85 6.98
N VAL A 115 -6.03 11.27 7.32
CA VAL A 115 -5.31 11.53 8.56
C VAL A 115 -3.87 11.90 8.25
N PRO A 116 -3.17 12.65 9.12
CA PRO A 116 -1.78 12.97 8.89
C PRO A 116 -0.97 11.68 8.74
N PRO A 117 -0.10 11.54 7.72
CA PRO A 117 0.82 10.42 7.64
C PRO A 117 1.90 10.52 8.73
N PRO A 118 2.55 9.40 9.10
CA PRO A 118 3.76 9.46 9.92
C PRO A 118 4.85 10.20 9.16
N SER A 119 5.61 11.07 9.85
CA SER A 119 6.59 11.96 9.21
C SER A 119 7.61 11.20 8.36
N PHE A 120 8.25 10.18 8.96
CA PHE A 120 9.20 9.31 8.28
C PHE A 120 9.28 7.96 8.99
N LEU A 121 9.34 6.87 8.21
CA LEU A 121 9.69 5.55 8.72
C LEU A 121 11.16 5.27 8.46
N THR A 122 11.98 5.44 9.50
CA THR A 122 13.43 5.21 9.42
C THR A 122 13.72 3.72 9.21
N ALA A 123 14.73 3.40 8.40
CA ALA A 123 15.18 2.03 8.15
C ALA A 123 15.40 1.25 9.46
N LYS A 124 14.86 0.01 9.53
CA LYS A 124 14.86 -0.89 10.70
C LYS A 124 14.25 -0.32 11.99
N ALA A 125 13.58 0.81 11.94
CA ALA A 125 12.99 1.44 13.11
C ALA A 125 11.48 1.19 13.20
N GLN A 126 10.98 1.25 14.44
CA GLN A 126 9.56 1.37 14.71
C GLN A 126 9.21 2.85 14.91
N THR A 127 8.09 3.26 14.35
CA THR A 127 7.56 4.62 14.48
C THR A 127 6.15 4.51 15.05
N THR A 128 5.94 5.08 16.22
CA THR A 128 4.60 5.22 16.82
C THR A 128 3.95 6.45 16.23
N HIS A 129 2.75 6.28 15.68
CA HIS A 129 1.98 7.36 15.07
C HIS A 129 0.61 7.44 15.73
N ARG A 130 0.21 8.66 16.10
CA ARG A 130 -1.05 8.94 16.79
C ARG A 130 -1.88 9.91 15.97
N PHE A 131 -3.15 9.59 15.79
CA PHE A 131 -4.08 10.44 15.08
C PHE A 131 -5.49 10.26 15.63
N ARG A 132 -6.32 11.28 15.37
CA ARG A 132 -7.72 11.32 15.79
C ARG A 132 -8.62 11.16 14.57
N VAL A 133 -9.68 10.39 14.71
CA VAL A 133 -10.71 10.18 13.68
C VAL A 133 -12.07 10.49 14.28
N GLU A 134 -12.89 11.22 13.53
CA GLU A 134 -14.24 11.56 13.96
C GLU A 134 -15.26 10.83 13.09
N THR A 135 -16.12 10.08 13.77
CA THR A 135 -17.35 9.52 13.21
C THR A 135 -18.46 10.51 13.50
N VAL A 136 -19.14 10.98 12.46
CA VAL A 136 -20.22 11.97 12.58
C VAL A 136 -21.46 11.41 11.92
N SER A 137 -22.54 11.29 12.69
CA SER A 137 -23.86 10.90 12.19
C SER A 137 -23.87 9.60 11.38
N ALA A 138 -23.06 8.61 11.78
CA ALA A 138 -23.04 7.31 11.12
C ALA A 138 -24.32 6.53 11.46
N TYR A 139 -24.99 5.99 10.45
CA TYR A 139 -26.19 5.21 10.67
C TYR A 139 -25.83 3.82 11.22
N VAL A 140 -26.26 3.52 12.45
CA VAL A 140 -26.02 2.23 13.13
C VAL A 140 -27.29 1.41 13.36
N GLY A 141 -28.46 1.98 13.01
CA GLY A 141 -29.76 1.39 13.24
C GLY A 141 -30.29 1.61 14.67
N ASP A 142 -31.61 1.48 14.82
CA ASP A 142 -32.30 1.92 16.04
C ASP A 142 -31.92 1.09 17.26
N GLU A 143 -31.73 -0.21 17.07
CA GLU A 143 -31.39 -1.12 18.17
C GLU A 143 -30.01 -0.81 18.77
N VAL A 144 -28.99 -0.69 17.91
CA VAL A 144 -27.63 -0.35 18.35
C VAL A 144 -27.60 1.05 18.96
N ALA A 145 -28.32 2.01 18.36
CA ALA A 145 -28.40 3.35 18.91
C ALA A 145 -29.07 3.39 20.29
N ARG A 146 -30.08 2.55 20.52
CA ARG A 146 -30.77 2.40 21.80
C ARG A 146 -29.84 1.79 22.85
N GLU A 147 -29.14 0.70 22.53
CA GLU A 147 -28.18 0.06 23.44
C GLU A 147 -27.07 1.02 23.89
N ILE A 148 -26.51 1.80 22.95
CA ILE A 148 -25.49 2.80 23.26
C ILE A 148 -26.04 3.89 24.19
N SER A 149 -27.27 4.34 23.94
CA SER A 149 -27.93 5.37 24.76
C SER A 149 -28.22 4.88 26.17
N GLU A 150 -28.71 3.65 26.31
CA GLU A 150 -28.98 3.00 27.61
C GLU A 150 -27.69 2.78 28.41
N GLY A 151 -26.62 2.29 27.78
CA GLY A 151 -25.31 2.11 28.43
C GLY A 151 -24.70 3.43 28.89
N ARG A 152 -24.87 4.51 28.10
CA ARG A 152 -24.41 5.84 28.49
C ARG A 152 -25.13 6.37 29.74
N ALA A 153 -26.45 6.22 29.79
CA ALA A 153 -27.25 6.69 30.92
C ALA A 153 -26.83 6.03 32.25
N GLN A 154 -26.42 4.76 32.22
CA GLN A 154 -25.92 4.04 33.40
C GLN A 154 -24.57 4.58 33.89
N LEU A 155 -23.67 4.97 32.97
CA LEU A 155 -22.37 5.54 33.33
C LEU A 155 -22.50 6.94 33.95
N GLU A 156 -23.47 7.74 33.50
CA GLU A 156 -23.76 9.06 34.05
C GLU A 156 -24.35 9.01 35.47
N GLN A 157 -24.97 7.89 35.88
CA GLN A 157 -25.51 7.70 37.24
C GLN A 157 -24.45 7.27 38.28
N ILE A 158 -23.24 6.89 37.84
CA ILE A 158 -22.16 6.37 38.70
C ILE A 158 -21.03 7.41 38.86
N SER A 159 -21.07 8.51 38.09
CA SER A 159 -20.14 9.65 38.19
C SER A 159 -20.62 10.73 39.14
#